data_AF-A0A4Q3W5X9-F1
#
_entry.id   AF-A0A4Q3W5X9-F1
#
_cell.length_a   1.000
_cell.length_b   1.000
_cell.length_c   1.000
_cell.angle_alpha   90.00
_cell.angle_beta   90.00
_cell.angle_gamma   90.00
#
_symmetry.space_group_name_H-M   'P 1'
#
loop_
_entity.id
_entity.type
_entity.pdbx_description
1 polymer ?
#
loop_
_entity_poly.entity_id
_entity_poly.type
_entity_poly.pdbx_seq_one_letter_code
_entity_poly.pdbx_strand_id
1 'polypeptide(L)'
;KKEWRIRGDERFSPGHARWLATSPDMIWQYAQHLQHEFEKQGYKNVRVYAISSVSLNREPYRLIADSTVNLAEVPWNYVQHNSWITAHKKEK
;
A
#
# COMPACT_ATOMS: atom_id res chain seq x y z
N LYS A 1 -20.98 -2.71 7.49
CA LYS A 1 -19.73 -2.56 6.70
C LYS A 1 -18.77 -3.62 7.20
N LYS A 2 -18.26 -4.52 6.35
CA LYS A 2 -17.22 -5.49 6.76
C LYS A 2 -15.85 -4.85 6.57
N GLU A 3 -14.95 -5.10 7.50
CA GLU A 3 -13.56 -4.63 7.48
C GLU A 3 -12.64 -5.82 7.74
N TRP A 4 -11.54 -5.87 6.99
CA TRP A 4 -10.49 -6.89 7.17
C TRP A 4 -9.16 -6.17 7.35
N ARG A 5 -8.36 -6.69 8.27
CA ARG A 5 -6.97 -6.28 8.45
C ARG A 5 -6.09 -7.41 7.97
N ILE A 6 -5.35 -7.16 6.90
CA ILE A 6 -4.47 -8.14 6.29
C ILE A 6 -3.04 -7.69 6.56
N ARG A 7 -2.28 -8.53 7.25
CA ARG A 7 -0.86 -8.25 7.49
C ARG A 7 -0.02 -8.96 6.45
N GLY A 8 1.01 -8.28 5.93
CA GLY A 8 1.89 -8.86 4.92
C GLY A 8 2.65 -10.09 5.40
N ASP A 9 3.02 -10.15 6.69
CA ASP A 9 3.73 -11.25 7.32
C ASP A 9 2.91 -12.54 7.46
N GLU A 10 1.58 -12.45 7.39
CA GLU A 10 0.69 -13.62 7.39
C GLU A 10 0.52 -14.23 5.99
N ARG A 11 0.78 -13.45 4.95
CA ARG A 11 0.52 -13.80 3.54
C ARG A 11 1.78 -14.15 2.77
N PHE A 12 2.92 -13.61 3.18
CA PHE A 12 4.19 -13.70 2.46
C PHE A 12 5.31 -14.19 3.37
N SER A 13 6.37 -14.73 2.75
CA SER A 13 7.61 -15.01 3.49
C SER A 13 8.17 -13.71 4.11
N PRO A 14 8.95 -13.78 5.20
CA PRO A 14 9.46 -12.58 5.89
C PRO A 14 10.21 -11.61 4.96
N GLY A 15 10.95 -12.14 3.98
CA GLY A 15 11.62 -11.34 2.96
C GLY A 15 10.62 -10.57 2.09
N HIS A 16 9.67 -11.27 1.47
CA HIS A 16 8.64 -10.64 0.63
C HIS A 16 7.75 -9.66 1.40
N ALA A 17 7.37 -9.98 2.64
CA ALA A 17 6.62 -9.07 3.50
C ALA A 17 7.39 -7.76 3.74
N ARG A 18 8.71 -7.82 3.90
CA ARG A 18 9.57 -6.65 4.05
C ARG A 18 9.64 -5.82 2.78
N TRP A 19 9.79 -6.47 1.63
CA TRP A 19 9.75 -5.80 0.31
C TRP A 19 8.41 -5.12 0.08
N LEU A 20 7.30 -5.82 0.35
CA LEU A 20 5.96 -5.26 0.28
C LEU A 20 5.81 -4.03 1.18
N ALA A 21 6.36 -4.06 2.40
CA ALA A 21 6.27 -2.94 3.33
C ALA A 21 7.05 -1.70 2.85
N THR A 22 8.12 -1.87 2.07
CA THR A 22 9.04 -0.77 1.70
C THR A 22 8.86 -0.25 0.27
N SER A 23 8.04 -0.89 -0.55
CA SER A 23 7.93 -0.58 -1.98
C SER A 23 6.51 -0.13 -2.34
N PRO A 24 6.30 1.15 -2.76
CA PRO A 24 4.96 1.66 -3.05
C PRO A 24 4.31 0.93 -4.23
N ASP A 25 5.09 0.55 -5.24
CA ASP A 25 4.65 -0.25 -6.38
C ASP A 25 4.09 -1.61 -5.96
N MET A 26 4.79 -2.34 -5.09
CA MET A 26 4.30 -3.62 -4.57
C MET A 26 3.04 -3.46 -3.73
N ILE A 27 2.95 -2.39 -2.92
CA ILE A 27 1.74 -2.07 -2.15
C ILE A 27 0.56 -1.88 -3.09
N TRP A 28 0.74 -1.11 -4.17
CA TRP A 28 -0.30 -0.86 -5.17
C TRP A 28 -0.69 -2.14 -5.91
N GLN A 29 0.28 -2.93 -6.39
CA GLN A 29 0.01 -4.21 -7.05
C GLN A 29 -0.76 -5.16 -6.14
N TYR A 30 -0.38 -5.23 -4.86
CA TYR A 30 -1.08 -6.09 -3.91
C TYR A 30 -2.48 -5.57 -3.59
N ALA A 31 -2.70 -4.25 -3.59
CA ALA A 31 -4.03 -3.68 -3.44
C ALA A 31 -4.97 -4.09 -4.59
N GLN A 32 -4.49 -4.06 -5.84
CA GLN A 32 -5.25 -4.58 -7.00
C GLN A 32 -5.55 -6.08 -6.85
N HIS A 33 -4.56 -6.85 -6.40
CA HIS A 33 -4.74 -8.29 -6.17
C HIS A 33 -5.82 -8.58 -5.11
N LEU A 34 -5.79 -7.85 -3.99
CA LEU A 34 -6.79 -7.97 -2.94
C LEU A 34 -8.19 -7.59 -3.42
N GLN A 35 -8.33 -6.52 -4.19
CA GLN A 35 -9.63 -6.17 -4.79
C GLN A 35 -10.21 -7.36 -5.58
N HIS A 36 -9.40 -7.95 -6.46
CA HIS A 36 -9.81 -9.08 -7.27
C HIS A 36 -10.10 -10.35 -6.45
N GLU A 37 -9.31 -10.62 -5.40
CA GLU A 37 -9.53 -11.75 -4.48
C GLU A 37 -10.89 -11.65 -3.79
N PHE A 38 -11.23 -10.47 -3.25
CA PHE A 38 -12.50 -10.25 -2.55
C PHE A 38 -13.69 -10.19 -3.51
N GLU A 39 -13.52 -9.66 -4.72
CA GLU A 39 -14.55 -9.70 -5.76
C GLU A 39 -14.92 -11.14 -6.15
N LYS A 40 -13.93 -12.02 -6.27
CA LYS A 40 -14.16 -13.47 -6.49
C LYS A 40 -14.94 -14.13 -5.36
N GLN A 41 -14.80 -13.63 -4.13
CA GLN A 41 -15.57 -14.08 -2.97
C GLN A 41 -16.99 -13.49 -2.92
N GLY A 42 -17.38 -12.67 -3.91
CA GLY A 42 -18.71 -12.09 -4.03
C GLY A 42 -18.87 -10.70 -3.39
N TYR A 43 -17.78 -10.10 -2.90
CA TYR A 43 -17.82 -8.74 -2.35
C TYR A 43 -17.78 -7.70 -3.48
N LYS A 44 -18.68 -6.71 -3.44
CA LYS A 44 -18.71 -5.60 -4.40
C LYS A 44 -18.17 -4.32 -3.76
N ASN A 45 -17.64 -3.42 -4.59
CA ASN A 45 -17.11 -2.11 -4.17
C ASN A 45 -16.02 -2.23 -3.09
N VAL A 46 -15.10 -3.17 -3.27
CA VAL A 46 -13.97 -3.40 -2.36
C VAL A 46 -13.04 -2.19 -2.41
N ARG A 47 -12.71 -1.65 -1.23
CA ARG A 47 -11.74 -0.56 -1.08
C ARG A 47 -10.55 -1.06 -0.27
N VAL A 48 -9.36 -0.76 -0.74
CA VAL A 48 -8.11 -1.21 -0.13
C VAL A 48 -7.28 0.01 0.22
N TYR A 49 -6.92 0.11 1.50
CA TYR A 49 -6.07 1.16 2.05
C TYR A 49 -4.81 0.51 2.61
N ALA A 50 -3.67 1.16 2.46
CA ALA A 50 -2.41 0.65 2.98
C ALA A 50 -1.90 1.54 4.11
N ILE A 51 -1.39 0.90 5.16
CA ILE A 51 -0.65 1.56 6.23
C ILE A 51 0.71 0.89 6.27
N SER A 52 1.72 1.60 5.75
CA SER A 52 3.11 1.18 5.86
C SER A 52 3.99 2.40 6.05
N SER A 53 4.99 2.27 6.93
CA SER A 53 5.90 3.34 7.27
C SER A 53 7.34 2.92 7.11
N VAL A 54 8.17 3.81 6.58
CA VAL A 54 9.60 3.59 6.38
C VAL A 54 10.41 4.70 7.03
N SER A 55 11.62 4.36 7.47
CA SER A 55 12.63 5.30 7.93
C SER A 55 13.73 5.35 6.88
N LEU A 56 14.10 6.56 6.46
CA LEU A 56 15.20 6.80 5.52
C LEU A 56 16.36 7.43 6.29
N ASN A 57 17.56 6.85 6.23
CA ASN A 57 18.76 7.41 6.85
C ASN A 57 18.63 7.77 8.35
N ARG A 58 17.96 6.90 9.14
CA ARG A 58 17.69 7.10 10.59
C ARG A 58 16.75 8.26 10.93
N GLU A 59 16.06 8.82 9.94
CA GLU A 59 14.98 9.78 10.17
C GLU A 59 13.76 9.10 10.83
N PRO A 60 12.86 9.88 11.45
CA PRO A 60 11.59 9.36 11.93
C PRO A 60 10.81 8.60 10.85
N TYR A 61 10.07 7.57 11.27
CA TYR A 61 9.19 6.82 10.36
C TYR A 61 8.13 7.73 9.76
N ARG A 62 7.95 7.61 8.44
CA ARG A 62 6.90 8.31 7.70
C ARG A 62 6.11 7.29 6.89
N LEU A 63 4.83 7.55 6.69
CA LEU A 63 4.02 6.74 5.78
C LEU A 63 4.64 6.79 4.39
N ILE A 64 4.72 5.64 3.71
CA ILE A 64 5.21 5.57 2.32
C ILE A 64 4.08 5.81 1.32
N ALA A 65 2.85 5.48 1.71
CA ALA A 65 1.62 5.66 0.95
C ALA A 65 0.58 6.36 1.82
N ASP A 66 -0.22 7.24 1.22
CA ASP A 66 -1.34 7.92 1.88
C ASP A 66 -2.41 6.90 2.28
N SER A 67 -2.58 6.72 3.59
CA SER A 67 -3.53 5.76 4.18
C SER A 67 -5.01 6.09 3.94
N THR A 68 -5.32 7.28 3.43
CA THR A 68 -6.69 7.74 3.15
C THR A 68 -7.12 7.48 1.71
N VAL A 69 -6.19 7.10 0.85
CA VAL A 69 -6.42 6.86 -0.58
C VAL A 69 -6.79 5.39 -0.82
N ASN A 70 -7.87 5.17 -1.57
CA ASN A 70 -8.26 3.83 -2.02
C ASN A 70 -7.34 3.37 -3.16
N LEU A 71 -6.31 2.60 -2.82
CA LEU A 71 -5.31 2.15 -3.79
C LEU A 71 -5.88 1.22 -4.86
N ALA A 72 -6.98 0.51 -4.55
CA ALA A 72 -7.65 -0.40 -5.49
C ALA A 72 -8.26 0.30 -6.73
N GLU A 73 -8.54 1.60 -6.64
CA GLU A 73 -9.19 2.39 -7.70
C GLU A 73 -8.25 3.42 -8.34
N VAL A 74 -7.03 3.57 -7.82
CA VAL A 74 -6.09 4.59 -8.28
C VAL A 74 -5.22 4.03 -9.40
N PRO A 75 -5.12 4.70 -10.56
CA PRO A 75 -4.22 4.27 -11.61
C PRO A 75 -2.76 4.49 -11.22
N TRP A 76 -1.87 3.57 -11.62
CA TRP A 76 -0.43 3.77 -11.50
C TRP A 76 0.09 4.63 -12.65
N ASN A 77 0.66 5.79 -12.32
CA ASN A 77 1.42 6.58 -13.27
C ASN A 77 2.87 6.07 -13.35
N TYR A 78 3.28 5.55 -14.50
CA TYR A 78 4.61 4.99 -14.73
C TYR A 78 5.69 6.05 -14.97
N VAL A 79 5.30 7.23 -15.44
CA VAL A 79 6.25 8.27 -15.90
C VAL A 79 6.41 9.36 -14.85
N GLN A 80 5.33 9.71 -14.16
CA GLN A 80 5.29 10.79 -13.20
C GLN A 80 5.04 10.28 -11.79
N HIS A 81 5.33 11.13 -10.81
CA HIS A 81 5.09 10.85 -9.41
C HIS A 81 3.58 10.66 -9.13
N ASN A 82 3.24 9.55 -8.48
CA ASN A 82 1.90 9.29 -8.01
C ASN A 82 1.63 10.08 -6.72
N SER A 83 0.57 10.89 -6.69
CA SER A 83 0.27 11.82 -5.58
C SER A 83 0.01 11.15 -4.23
N TRP A 84 -0.35 9.86 -4.24
CA TRP A 84 -0.58 9.07 -3.02
C TRP A 84 0.71 8.50 -2.44
N ILE A 85 1.83 8.55 -3.17
CA ILE A 85 3.15 8.19 -2.62
C ILE A 85 3.66 9.39 -1.82
N THR A 86 3.98 9.18 -0.56
CA THR A 86 4.38 10.30 0.31
C THR A 86 5.78 10.77 -0.07
N ALA A 87 5.89 12.04 -0.46
CA ALA A 87 7.18 12.66 -0.74
C ALA A 87 7.97 12.90 0.56
N HIS A 88 9.25 12.51 0.54
CA HIS A 88 10.16 12.83 1.63
C HIS A 88 10.61 14.29 1.55
N LYS A 89 9.90 15.20 2.23
CA LYS A 89 10.36 16.59 2.40
C LYS A 89 11.31 16.66 3.59
N LYS A 90 12.54 17.12 3.37
CA LYS A 90 13.40 17.58 4.46
C LYS A 90 12.82 18.89 4.98
N GLU A 91 12.49 18.94 6.26
CA GLU A 91 12.33 20.24 6.94
C GLU A 91 13.68 20.95 6.86
N LYS A 92 13.69 22.18 6.34
CA LYS A 92 14.90 23.00 6.19
C LYS A 92 15.24 23.67 7.51
#